data_AF-A0A1E5SYN7-F1
#
_entry.id   AF-A0A1E5SYN7-F1
#
_cell.length_a   1.000
_cell.length_b   1.000
_cell.length_c   1.000
_cell.angle_alpha   90.00
_cell.angle_beta   90.00
_cell.angle_gamma   90.00
#
_symmetry.space_group_name_H-M   'P 1'
#
loop_
_entity.id
_entity.type
_entity.pdbx_description
1 polymer ?
#
loop_
_entity_poly.entity_id
_entity_poly.type
_entity_poly.pdbx_seq_one_letter_code
_entity_poly.pdbx_strand_id
1 'polypeptide(L)'
;MKLSDHNNKTLKLALHQSIENYADYSANLLSKGNIEDSIIYPPNGGLTNEERHSLKQLSKIPHLKSALRKVLADNAAQVVFDLFNHIDGTTDPDEALGEWTGVSLVDKTDDIEENDEMHHDNFLDTYWDWRALRTNQSWKLDLYEG
;
A
#
# COMPACT_ATOMS: atom_id res chain seq x y z
N MET A 1 20.74 -8.00 13.13
CA MET A 1 19.72 -7.27 13.86
C MET A 1 18.52 -7.80 13.20
N LYS A 2 17.90 -8.78 13.83
CA LYS A 2 16.68 -9.33 13.30
C LYS A 2 15.60 -8.24 13.42
N LEU A 3 14.82 -8.00 12.38
CA LEU A 3 13.57 -7.29 12.57
C LEU A 3 12.75 -8.13 13.55
N SER A 4 12.52 -7.64 14.76
CA SER A 4 11.81 -8.46 15.76
C SER A 4 10.41 -8.79 15.26
N ASP A 5 9.88 -9.96 15.60
CA ASP A 5 8.52 -10.37 15.22
C ASP A 5 7.50 -9.29 15.60
N HIS A 6 7.73 -8.60 16.73
CA HIS A 6 6.94 -7.46 17.17
C HIS A 6 6.98 -6.30 16.16
N ASN A 7 8.16 -5.80 15.80
CA ASN A 7 8.29 -4.67 14.88
C ASN A 7 7.90 -5.06 13.46
N ASN A 8 8.22 -6.28 13.02
CA ASN A 8 7.84 -6.85 11.74
C ASN A 8 6.31 -6.88 11.58
N LYS A 9 5.60 -7.45 12.56
CA LYS A 9 4.14 -7.46 12.60
C LYS A 9 3.58 -6.05 12.65
N THR A 10 4.10 -5.20 13.53
CA THR A 10 3.63 -3.81 13.69
C THR A 10 3.78 -3.01 12.39
N LEU A 11 4.90 -3.15 11.69
CA LEU A 11 5.14 -2.52 10.39
C LEU A 11 4.10 -2.96 9.36
N LYS A 12 3.86 -4.26 9.22
CA LYS A 12 2.88 -4.79 8.26
C LYS A 12 1.46 -4.34 8.56
N LEU A 13 1.06 -4.33 9.83
CA LEU A 13 -0.23 -3.78 10.24
C LEU A 13 -0.37 -2.29 9.89
N ALA A 14 0.69 -1.50 10.11
CA ALA A 14 0.72 -0.09 9.75
C ALA A 14 0.64 0.13 8.23
N LEU A 15 1.25 -0.75 7.43
CA LEU A 15 1.17 -0.73 5.96
C LEU A 15 -0.25 -1.03 5.48
N HIS A 16 -0.90 -2.07 6.01
CA HIS A 16 -2.32 -2.38 5.70
C HIS A 16 -3.25 -1.21 6.06
N GLN A 17 -3.06 -0.64 7.24
CA GLN A 17 -3.79 0.56 7.65
C GLN A 17 -3.58 1.73 6.68
N SER A 18 -2.34 1.96 6.26
CA SER A 18 -2.00 3.04 5.33
C SER A 18 -2.62 2.82 3.95
N ILE A 19 -2.53 1.60 3.41
CA ILE A 19 -3.15 1.22 2.14
C ILE A 19 -4.65 1.49 2.17
N GLU A 20 -5.34 1.04 3.24
CA GLU A 20 -6.78 1.24 3.39
C GLU A 20 -7.14 2.73 3.49
N ASN A 21 -6.41 3.49 4.31
CA ASN A 21 -6.65 4.92 4.50
C ASN A 21 -6.43 5.73 3.22
N TYR A 22 -5.32 5.49 2.51
CA TYR A 22 -5.01 6.22 1.28
C TYR A 22 -5.93 5.85 0.12
N ALA A 23 -6.37 4.59 0.04
CA ALA A 23 -7.36 4.17 -0.95
C ALA A 23 -8.70 4.89 -0.74
N ASP A 24 -9.19 4.98 0.50
CA ASP A 24 -10.42 5.71 0.80
C ASP A 24 -10.28 7.20 0.59
N TYR A 25 -9.22 7.80 1.12
CA TYR A 25 -8.91 9.21 0.96
C TYR A 25 -8.87 9.60 -0.52
N SER A 26 -8.13 8.87 -1.34
CA SER A 26 -7.99 9.12 -2.77
C SER A 26 -9.32 8.97 -3.51
N ALA A 27 -10.07 7.88 -3.27
CA ALA A 27 -11.38 7.71 -3.90
C ALA A 27 -12.40 8.79 -3.47
N ASN A 28 -12.33 9.24 -2.21
CA ASN A 28 -13.14 10.34 -1.71
C ASN A 28 -12.80 11.66 -2.42
N LEU A 29 -11.53 11.99 -2.57
CA LEU A 29 -11.08 13.20 -3.26
C LEU A 29 -11.45 13.20 -4.74
N LEU A 30 -11.20 12.09 -5.43
CA LEU A 30 -11.58 11.89 -6.82
C LEU A 30 -13.09 12.07 -7.01
N SER A 31 -13.90 11.53 -6.09
CA SER A 31 -15.35 11.75 -6.13
C SER A 31 -15.75 13.21 -5.88
N LYS A 32 -15.06 13.96 -5.02
CA LYS A 32 -15.39 15.36 -4.72
C LYS A 32 -14.91 16.35 -5.78
N GLY A 33 -14.07 15.92 -6.73
CA GLY A 33 -13.58 16.76 -7.83
C GLY A 33 -12.42 17.70 -7.45
N ASN A 34 -11.86 17.57 -6.25
CA ASN A 34 -10.71 18.34 -5.77
C ASN A 34 -9.40 17.56 -6.03
N ILE A 35 -9.08 17.36 -7.31
CA ILE A 35 -8.03 16.41 -7.73
C ILE A 35 -6.65 17.07 -7.84
N GLU A 36 -6.62 18.39 -8.02
CA GLU A 36 -5.41 19.16 -8.40
C GLU A 36 -4.28 19.07 -7.36
N ASP A 37 -4.61 19.07 -6.07
CA ASP A 37 -3.62 18.94 -4.98
C ASP A 37 -3.48 17.51 -4.44
N SER A 38 -4.22 16.56 -5.01
CA SER A 38 -4.38 15.22 -4.44
C SER A 38 -3.45 14.18 -5.03
N ILE A 39 -3.07 14.34 -6.30
CA ILE A 39 -2.20 13.39 -7.01
C ILE A 39 -0.76 13.89 -6.90
N ILE A 40 0.02 13.19 -6.08
CA ILE A 40 1.42 13.54 -5.80
C ILE A 40 2.42 12.76 -6.66
N TYR A 41 1.96 11.78 -7.44
CA TYR A 41 2.80 10.96 -8.31
C TYR A 41 2.22 10.87 -9.73
N PRO A 42 3.00 11.22 -10.78
CA PRO A 42 4.29 11.92 -10.69
C PRO A 42 4.15 13.27 -9.98
N PRO A 43 5.24 13.93 -9.53
CA PRO A 43 5.19 15.16 -8.71
C PRO A 43 4.40 16.35 -9.29
N ASN A 44 3.90 16.26 -10.53
CA ASN A 44 3.03 17.24 -11.18
C ASN A 44 1.56 16.75 -11.36
N GLY A 45 1.19 15.61 -10.81
CA GLY A 45 -0.13 14.97 -10.93
C GLY A 45 -0.49 14.42 -12.32
N GLY A 46 0.08 14.99 -13.39
CA GLY A 46 0.04 14.46 -14.76
C GLY A 46 -1.31 14.47 -15.47
N LEU A 47 -2.41 14.92 -14.86
CA LEU A 47 -3.74 14.85 -15.47
C LEU A 47 -3.97 15.90 -16.56
N THR A 48 -4.67 15.49 -17.61
CA THR A 48 -5.29 16.34 -18.63
C THR A 48 -6.63 16.93 -18.14
N ASN A 49 -7.19 17.88 -18.88
CA ASN A 49 -8.48 18.49 -18.55
C ASN A 49 -9.64 17.48 -18.73
N GLU A 50 -9.55 16.64 -19.75
CA GLU A 50 -10.50 15.60 -20.10
C GLU A 50 -10.54 14.50 -19.04
N GLU A 51 -9.38 14.08 -18.53
CA GLU A 51 -9.28 13.13 -17.42
C GLU A 51 -9.86 13.73 -16.14
N ARG A 52 -9.52 14.99 -15.81
CA ARG A 52 -10.13 15.72 -14.69
C ARG A 52 -11.66 15.74 -14.79
N HIS A 53 -12.19 16.01 -15.97
CA HIS A 53 -13.64 16.04 -16.19
C HIS A 53 -14.28 14.66 -16.00
N SER A 54 -13.63 13.61 -16.51
CA SER A 54 -14.09 12.23 -16.39
C SER A 54 -14.11 11.75 -14.94
N LEU A 55 -13.06 12.05 -14.16
CA LEU A 55 -12.97 11.67 -12.75
C LEU A 55 -14.07 12.31 -11.89
N LYS A 56 -14.52 13.53 -12.20
CA LYS A 56 -15.65 14.17 -11.50
C LYS A 56 -16.96 13.37 -11.60
N GLN A 57 -17.12 12.52 -12.62
CA GLN A 57 -18.31 11.68 -12.78
C GLN A 57 -18.38 10.54 -11.74
N LEU A 58 -17.26 10.19 -11.09
CA LEU A 58 -17.20 9.15 -10.06
C LEU A 58 -18.18 9.41 -8.90
N SER A 59 -18.43 10.68 -8.56
CA SER A 59 -19.41 11.08 -7.53
C SER A 59 -20.81 10.53 -7.77
N LYS A 60 -21.19 10.35 -9.04
CA LYS A 60 -22.56 10.01 -9.43
C LYS A 60 -22.87 8.52 -9.30
N ILE A 61 -21.84 7.68 -9.11
CA ILE A 61 -21.97 6.22 -9.15
C ILE A 61 -21.30 5.62 -7.90
N PRO A 62 -22.05 5.42 -6.78
CA PRO A 62 -21.47 4.96 -5.51
C PRO A 62 -20.71 3.63 -5.60
N HIS A 63 -21.19 2.68 -6.39
CA HIS A 63 -20.52 1.39 -6.58
C HIS A 63 -19.17 1.53 -7.31
N LEU A 64 -19.06 2.51 -8.22
CA LEU A 64 -17.80 2.78 -8.93
C LEU A 64 -16.74 3.34 -7.98
N LYS A 65 -17.14 4.20 -7.03
CA LYS A 65 -16.25 4.65 -5.95
C LYS A 65 -15.75 3.50 -5.10
N SER A 66 -16.64 2.56 -4.73
CA SER A 66 -16.25 1.37 -3.98
C SER A 66 -15.26 0.50 -4.76
N ALA A 67 -15.53 0.25 -6.05
CA ALA A 67 -14.61 -0.48 -6.92
C ALA A 67 -13.24 0.22 -7.04
N LEU A 68 -13.24 1.54 -7.23
CA LEU A 68 -12.00 2.32 -7.34
C LEU A 68 -11.14 2.23 -6.08
N ARG A 69 -11.73 2.27 -4.88
CA ARG A 69 -10.99 2.06 -3.63
C ARG A 69 -10.24 0.73 -3.63
N LYS A 70 -10.90 -0.34 -4.06
CA LYS A 70 -10.29 -1.69 -4.10
C LYS A 70 -9.13 -1.74 -5.09
N VAL A 71 -9.29 -1.13 -6.27
CA VAL A 71 -8.22 -1.05 -7.27
C VAL A 71 -7.02 -0.24 -6.75
N LEU A 72 -7.27 0.89 -6.09
CA LEU A 72 -6.20 1.71 -5.50
C LEU A 72 -5.47 0.98 -4.37
N ALA A 73 -6.21 0.28 -3.51
CA ALA A 73 -5.64 -0.52 -2.43
C ALA A 73 -4.79 -1.67 -2.96
N ASP A 74 -5.29 -2.38 -3.97
CA ASP A 74 -4.58 -3.49 -4.62
C ASP A 74 -3.28 -3.01 -5.28
N ASN A 75 -3.32 -1.91 -6.02
CA ASN A 75 -2.13 -1.32 -6.61
C ASN A 75 -1.07 -0.94 -5.55
N ALA A 76 -1.50 -0.30 -4.46
CA ALA A 76 -0.59 0.05 -3.36
C ALA A 76 0.00 -1.20 -2.66
N ALA A 77 -0.81 -2.24 -2.47
CA ALA A 77 -0.37 -3.51 -1.88
C ALA A 77 0.68 -4.20 -2.76
N GLN A 78 0.49 -4.20 -4.08
CA GLN A 78 1.48 -4.76 -5.03
C GLN A 78 2.83 -4.01 -4.96
N VAL A 79 2.80 -2.67 -4.88
CA VAL A 79 4.05 -1.88 -4.71
C VAL A 79 4.76 -2.21 -3.40
N VAL A 80 4.02 -2.38 -2.30
CA VAL A 80 4.60 -2.79 -1.01
C VAL A 80 5.13 -4.22 -1.07
N PHE A 81 4.44 -5.13 -1.76
CA PHE A 81 4.87 -6.50 -1.95
C PHE A 81 6.18 -6.55 -2.75
N ASP A 82 6.31 -5.81 -3.85
CA ASP A 82 7.55 -5.69 -4.62
C ASP A 82 8.69 -5.09 -3.79
N LEU A 83 8.40 -4.07 -2.98
CA LEU A 83 9.39 -3.53 -2.03
C LEU A 83 9.90 -4.62 -1.08
N PHE A 84 9.03 -5.48 -0.55
CA PHE A 84 9.47 -6.58 0.30
C PHE A 84 10.27 -7.63 -0.48
N ASN A 85 9.93 -7.94 -1.72
CA ASN A 85 10.77 -8.84 -2.54
C ASN A 85 12.20 -8.30 -2.73
N HIS A 86 12.35 -6.99 -2.92
CA HIS A 86 13.67 -6.35 -2.99
C HIS A 86 14.44 -6.42 -1.67
N ILE A 87 13.75 -6.29 -0.54
CA ILE A 87 14.36 -6.41 0.80
C ILE A 87 14.72 -7.86 1.12
N ASP A 88 13.89 -8.81 0.70
CA ASP A 88 14.08 -10.24 0.92
C ASP A 88 15.11 -10.86 -0.04
N GLY A 89 15.58 -10.10 -1.03
CA GLY A 89 16.52 -10.58 -2.05
C GLY A 89 15.92 -11.61 -3.02
N THR A 90 14.59 -11.65 -3.13
CA THR A 90 13.87 -12.53 -4.09
C THR A 90 13.67 -11.88 -5.45
N THR A 91 13.94 -10.58 -5.57
CA THR A 91 13.94 -9.85 -6.84
C THR A 91 14.95 -8.70 -6.77
N ASP A 92 15.73 -8.54 -7.84
CA ASP A 92 16.65 -7.41 -7.99
C ASP A 92 16.03 -6.29 -8.84
N PRO A 93 16.40 -5.02 -8.60
CA PRO A 93 16.07 -3.93 -9.50
C PRO A 93 16.65 -4.16 -10.91
N ASP A 94 16.08 -3.49 -11.91
CA ASP A 94 16.63 -3.49 -13.27
C ASP A 94 18.08 -2.97 -13.26
N GLU A 95 19.01 -3.70 -13.87
CA GLU A 95 20.43 -3.35 -13.96
C GLU A 95 20.67 -1.97 -14.60
N ALA A 96 19.74 -1.50 -15.46
CA ALA A 96 19.79 -0.17 -16.03
C ALA A 96 19.60 0.96 -15.00
N LEU A 97 19.04 0.67 -13.83
CA LEU A 97 18.87 1.63 -12.73
C LEU A 97 20.17 1.81 -11.92
N GLY A 98 21.09 0.84 -11.95
CA GLY A 98 22.38 0.89 -11.28
C GLY A 98 22.80 -0.44 -10.66
N GLU A 99 24.02 -0.47 -10.11
CA GLU A 99 24.52 -1.63 -9.37
C GLU A 99 23.76 -1.78 -8.04
N TRP A 100 23.18 -2.96 -7.82
CA TRP A 100 22.43 -3.30 -6.61
C TRP A 100 23.20 -4.28 -5.74
N THR A 101 23.35 -3.97 -4.46
CA THR A 101 24.05 -4.83 -3.48
C THR A 101 23.13 -5.38 -2.39
N GLY A 102 21.81 -5.24 -2.55
CA GLY A 102 20.81 -5.62 -1.55
C GLY A 102 20.58 -4.56 -0.46
N VAL A 103 19.45 -4.70 0.24
CA VAL A 103 19.09 -3.95 1.46
C VAL A 103 18.45 -4.90 2.47
N SER A 104 18.38 -4.51 3.73
CA SER A 104 17.73 -5.30 4.77
C SER A 104 16.98 -4.42 5.76
N LEU A 105 15.87 -4.92 6.30
CA LEU A 105 15.15 -4.31 7.41
C LEU A 105 15.63 -4.89 8.74
N VAL A 106 15.98 -4.00 9.66
CA VAL A 106 16.54 -4.36 10.96
C VAL A 106 15.95 -3.51 12.08
N ASP A 107 15.87 -4.06 13.29
CA ASP A 107 15.58 -3.26 14.48
C ASP A 107 16.70 -2.24 14.74
N LYS A 108 16.36 -1.11 15.37
CA LYS A 108 17.33 -0.08 15.80
C LYS A 108 18.10 -0.51 17.06
N THR A 109 18.80 -1.64 17.02
CA THR A 109 19.69 -2.13 18.10
C THR A 109 21.11 -2.35 17.56
N ASP A 110 22.08 -2.87 18.33
CA ASP A 110 23.50 -2.87 17.93
C ASP A 110 24.02 -4.19 17.30
N ASP A 111 23.26 -5.29 17.28
CA ASP A 111 23.80 -6.63 16.93
C ASP A 111 23.28 -7.21 15.60
N ILE A 112 24.20 -7.47 14.65
CA ILE A 112 23.90 -7.96 13.29
C ILE A 112 23.89 -9.51 13.18
N GLU A 113 22.73 -10.17 13.33
CA GLU A 113 22.47 -11.55 12.85
C GLU A 113 21.59 -11.60 11.58
N GLU A 114 21.75 -12.66 10.77
CA GLU A 114 20.96 -12.99 9.57
C GLU A 114 19.48 -13.29 9.90
N ASN A 115 18.56 -12.87 9.04
CA ASN A 115 17.12 -13.10 9.19
C ASN A 115 16.61 -13.94 8.01
N ASP A 116 16.18 -15.17 8.28
CA ASP A 116 15.64 -16.10 7.26
C ASP A 116 14.16 -15.85 6.94
N GLU A 117 13.52 -14.84 7.55
CA GLU A 117 12.11 -14.56 7.34
C GLU A 117 11.88 -13.71 6.08
N MET A 118 11.05 -14.23 5.17
CA MET A 118 10.63 -13.53 3.95
C MET A 118 9.43 -12.61 4.24
N HIS A 119 9.65 -11.30 4.22
CA HIS A 119 8.60 -10.30 4.49
C HIS A 119 7.46 -10.32 3.45
N HIS A 120 7.75 -10.64 2.19
CA HIS A 120 6.76 -10.67 1.12
C HIS A 120 5.74 -11.79 1.32
N ASP A 121 6.19 -12.97 1.75
CA ASP A 121 5.34 -14.17 1.93
C ASP A 121 4.20 -13.95 2.93
N ASN A 122 4.49 -13.33 4.06
CA ASN A 122 3.51 -13.14 5.13
C ASN A 122 2.88 -11.74 5.15
N PHE A 123 3.25 -10.84 4.25
CA PHE A 123 2.65 -9.50 4.18
C PHE A 123 1.14 -9.59 4.00
N LEU A 124 0.65 -10.35 3.01
CA LEU A 124 -0.79 -10.45 2.74
C LEU A 124 -1.54 -11.17 3.86
N ASP A 125 -0.94 -12.18 4.50
CA ASP A 125 -1.57 -12.90 5.61
C ASP A 125 -1.86 -12.00 6.82
N THR A 126 -0.98 -11.02 7.10
CA THR A 126 -1.21 -10.05 8.19
C THR A 126 -2.37 -9.07 7.93
N TYR A 127 -2.98 -9.09 6.74
CA TYR A 127 -4.20 -8.32 6.46
C TYR A 127 -5.34 -8.69 7.42
N TRP A 128 -5.48 -9.98 7.75
CA TRP A 128 -6.57 -10.45 8.61
C TRP A 128 -6.42 -9.95 10.05
N ASP A 129 -5.18 -9.86 10.54
CA ASP A 129 -4.87 -9.25 11.83
C ASP A 129 -5.21 -7.75 11.83
N TRP A 130 -4.87 -7.03 10.75
CA TRP A 130 -5.27 -5.62 10.61
C TRP A 130 -6.79 -5.47 10.59
N ARG A 131 -7.50 -6.31 9.82
CA ARG A 131 -8.97 -6.29 9.75
C ARG A 131 -9.62 -6.44 11.12
N ALA A 132 -9.06 -7.29 11.99
CA ALA A 132 -9.56 -7.46 13.36
C ALA A 132 -9.37 -6.21 14.24
N LEU A 133 -8.34 -5.39 13.97
CA LEU A 133 -8.06 -4.14 14.68
C LEU A 133 -8.79 -2.92 14.11
N ARG A 134 -9.31 -3.01 12.89
CA ARG A 134 -9.96 -1.90 12.18
C ARG A 134 -11.17 -1.37 12.95
N THR A 135 -11.12 -0.10 13.31
CA THR A 135 -12.19 0.60 14.04
C THR A 135 -13.30 1.13 13.13
N ASN A 136 -12.98 1.54 11.90
CA ASN A 136 -13.96 2.04 10.95
C ASN A 136 -14.62 0.90 10.17
N GLN A 137 -15.90 0.66 10.41
CA GLN A 137 -16.69 -0.37 9.72
C GLN A 137 -17.66 0.18 8.66
N SER A 138 -17.64 1.51 8.42
CA SER A 138 -18.57 2.13 7.46
C SER A 138 -18.30 1.71 6.01
N TRP A 139 -17.13 1.14 5.73
CA TRP A 139 -16.77 0.54 4.45
C TRP A 139 -15.67 -0.52 4.66
N LYS A 140 -15.45 -1.38 3.67
CA LYS A 140 -14.40 -2.41 3.68
C LYS A 140 -13.93 -2.78 2.27
N LEU A 141 -12.70 -3.29 2.18
CA LEU A 141 -12.09 -3.78 0.92
C LEU A 141 -12.55 -5.20 0.57
N ASP A 142 -12.83 -6.02 1.58
CA ASP A 142 -13.21 -7.42 1.47
C ASP A 142 -14.74 -7.62 1.45
N LEU A 143 -15.16 -8.84 1.09
CA LEU A 143 -16.55 -9.31 1.27
C LEU A 143 -16.64 -10.39 2.37
N TYR A 144 -15.58 -10.59 3.15
CA TYR A 144 -15.56 -11.62 4.17
C TYR A 144 -16.50 -11.24 5.32
N GLU A 145 -17.32 -12.20 5.75
CA GLU A 145 -18.33 -12.03 6.80
C GLU A 145 -17.91 -12.66 8.14
N GLY A 146 -16.75 -13.32 8.21
CA GLY A 146 -16.14 -13.84 9.46
C GLY A 146 -15.27 -12.79 10.14
#